data_AF-A0A8D2IYF5-F1
#
_entry.id   AF-A0A8D2IYF5-F1
#
_cell.length_a   1.000
_cell.length_b   1.000
_cell.length_c   1.000
_cell.angle_alpha   90.00
_cell.angle_beta   90.00
_cell.angle_gamma   90.00
#
_symmetry.space_group_name_H-M   'P 1'
#
loop_
_entity.id
_entity.type
_entity.pdbx_description
1 polymer ?
#
loop_
_entity_poly.entity_id
_entity_poly.type
_entity_poly.pdbx_seq_one_letter_code
_entity_poly.pdbx_strand_id
1 'polypeptide(L)'
;QEHCISYDILKRVSPLEAELLKEPTIQCKVKFRFAGTDFPPFVVFKIFCKSKNQSSKYISGKRIITSTSEAAADACKLMGYRKYYNQMLQDELQYKKYGIIDEMDVATIKDYMKYISYMDETPSYFGGRHNYWRKLSLENFPRTMMVYDIMDYAQSGKLSPRLRVKLPLLLLRPQNEEMYRAQVLASPKTANGSWACQKVDVKRLESICSKVGGKP
;
A
#
# COMPACT_ATOMS: atom_id res chain seq x y z
N GLN A 1 -13.03 -7.44 16.46
CA GLN A 1 -12.60 -6.59 15.33
C GLN A 1 -11.12 -6.87 15.12
N GLU A 2 -10.75 -7.43 13.97
CA GLU A 2 -9.38 -7.91 13.69
C GLU A 2 -8.45 -6.72 13.40
N HIS A 3 -7.32 -6.65 14.12
CA HIS A 3 -6.38 -5.52 14.04
C HIS A 3 -5.24 -5.85 13.08
N CYS A 4 -5.26 -5.24 11.88
CA CYS A 4 -4.28 -5.49 10.82
C CYS A 4 -3.10 -4.50 10.91
N ILE A 5 -1.89 -4.98 11.16
CA ILE A 5 -0.66 -4.14 11.19
C ILE A 5 -0.51 -3.33 9.89
N SER A 6 -0.92 -3.90 8.75
CA SER A 6 -0.90 -3.20 7.46
C SER A 6 -1.82 -1.98 7.44
N TYR A 7 -2.97 -2.05 8.12
CA TYR A 7 -3.87 -0.92 8.29
C TYR A 7 -3.22 0.18 9.12
N ASP A 8 -2.53 -0.13 10.22
CA ASP A 8 -1.90 0.91 11.05
C ASP A 8 -0.76 1.60 10.33
N ILE A 9 0.09 0.82 9.65
CA ILE A 9 1.18 1.35 8.83
C ILE A 9 0.58 2.26 7.75
N LEU A 10 -0.46 1.80 7.05
CA LEU A 10 -1.06 2.58 5.98
C LEU A 10 -1.80 3.80 6.52
N LYS A 11 -2.49 3.72 7.66
CA LYS A 11 -3.21 4.85 8.28
C LYS A 11 -2.27 6.01 8.60
N ARG A 12 -1.01 5.72 8.92
CA ARG A 12 0.02 6.74 9.19
C ARG A 12 0.53 7.39 7.90
N VAL A 13 0.63 6.62 6.82
CA VAL A 13 1.25 7.08 5.56
C VAL A 13 0.22 7.69 4.62
N SER A 14 -0.96 7.09 4.57
CA SER A 14 -2.08 7.41 3.69
C SER A 14 -3.40 7.04 4.39
N PRO A 15 -3.92 7.93 5.26
CA PRO A 15 -5.12 7.67 6.05
C PRO A 15 -6.34 7.29 5.20
N LEU A 16 -6.51 7.95 4.06
CA LEU A 16 -7.65 7.73 3.16
C LEU A 16 -7.61 6.33 2.53
N GLU A 17 -6.44 5.88 2.08
CA GLU A 17 -6.30 4.55 1.48
C GLU A 17 -6.34 3.43 2.52
N ALA A 18 -6.04 3.74 3.78
CA ALA A 18 -6.18 2.78 4.87
C ALA A 18 -7.64 2.35 5.06
N GLU A 19 -8.60 3.27 4.85
CA GLU A 19 -10.02 2.95 4.97
C GLU A 19 -10.46 1.91 3.91
N LEU A 20 -9.81 1.85 2.74
CA LEU A 20 -10.06 0.79 1.74
C LEU A 20 -9.80 -0.63 2.27
N LEU A 21 -8.98 -0.78 3.31
CA LEU A 21 -8.72 -2.09 3.92
C LEU A 21 -9.86 -2.54 4.86
N LYS A 22 -10.74 -1.62 5.27
CA LYS A 22 -11.92 -1.93 6.08
C LYS A 22 -13.14 -2.24 5.23
N GLU A 23 -13.15 -1.82 3.97
CA GLU A 23 -14.28 -2.00 3.08
C GLU A 23 -14.55 -3.48 2.79
N PRO A 24 -15.70 -4.04 3.22
CA PRO A 24 -15.97 -5.48 3.08
C PRO A 24 -16.28 -5.88 1.64
N THR A 25 -16.74 -4.94 0.83
CA THR A 25 -17.09 -5.14 -0.59
C THR A 25 -15.84 -5.26 -1.47
N ILE A 26 -14.75 -4.61 -1.07
CA ILE A 26 -13.49 -4.57 -1.82
C ILE A 26 -12.38 -5.19 -0.95
N GLN A 27 -12.01 -6.44 -1.25
CA GLN A 27 -10.96 -7.11 -0.49
C GLN A 27 -9.57 -6.58 -0.87
N CYS A 28 -9.18 -5.43 -0.34
CA CYS A 28 -7.86 -4.85 -0.55
C CYS A 28 -6.82 -5.41 0.44
N LYS A 29 -5.58 -5.52 -0.04
CA LYS A 29 -4.43 -6.02 0.72
C LYS A 29 -3.20 -5.17 0.41
N VAL A 30 -2.30 -5.08 1.37
CA VAL A 30 -1.02 -4.38 1.22
C VAL A 30 0.11 -5.40 1.09
N LYS A 31 1.00 -5.19 0.13
CA LYS A 31 2.27 -5.90 0.01
C LYS A 31 3.40 -4.94 0.32
N PHE A 32 4.33 -5.36 1.16
CA PHE A 32 5.60 -4.67 1.42
C PHE A 32 6.73 -5.38 0.69
N ARG A 33 7.77 -4.68 0.25
CA ARG A 33 9.01 -5.24 -0.33
C ARG A 33 10.20 -4.37 0.06
N PHE A 34 11.41 -4.93 -0.07
CA PHE A 34 12.64 -4.13 -0.11
C PHE A 34 12.89 -3.67 -1.53
N ALA A 35 13.41 -2.45 -1.64
CA ALA A 35 13.89 -1.83 -2.86
C ALA A 35 15.21 -1.10 -2.57
N GLY A 36 15.89 -0.67 -3.62
CA GLY A 36 17.26 -0.17 -3.57
C GLY A 36 18.21 -1.12 -4.29
N THR A 37 19.07 -0.55 -5.12
CA THR A 37 20.16 -1.26 -5.80
C THR A 37 21.29 -1.59 -4.84
N ASP A 38 21.52 -0.68 -3.90
CA ASP A 38 22.62 -0.71 -2.95
C ASP A 38 22.10 -0.85 -1.51
N PHE A 39 22.94 -1.42 -0.65
CA PHE A 39 22.68 -1.49 0.77
C PHE A 39 22.99 -0.14 1.42
N PRO A 40 22.18 0.36 2.38
CA PRO A 40 20.98 -0.24 2.98
C PRO A 40 19.70 -0.13 2.13
N PRO A 41 18.89 -1.20 2.01
CA PRO A 41 17.65 -1.17 1.25
C PRO A 41 16.56 -0.37 1.97
N PHE A 42 15.59 0.16 1.23
CA PHE A 42 14.41 0.80 1.80
C PHE A 42 13.15 -0.03 1.56
N VAL A 43 12.14 0.17 2.41
CA VAL A 43 10.85 -0.52 2.28
C VAL A 43 9.95 0.24 1.31
N VAL A 44 9.33 -0.51 0.40
CA VAL A 44 8.26 -0.02 -0.48
C VAL A 44 6.98 -0.82 -0.24
N PHE A 45 5.84 -0.21 -0.52
CA PHE A 45 4.53 -0.84 -0.40
C PHE A 45 3.66 -0.64 -1.63
N LYS A 46 2.71 -1.55 -1.83
CA LYS A 46 1.72 -1.51 -2.90
C LYS A 46 0.39 -2.09 -2.41
N ILE A 47 -0.69 -1.39 -2.71
CA ILE A 47 -2.07 -1.82 -2.40
C ILE A 47 -2.62 -2.53 -3.63
N PHE A 48 -3.28 -3.67 -3.43
CA PHE A 48 -3.93 -4.42 -4.49
C PHE A 48 -5.27 -4.94 -3.99
N CYS A 49 -6.27 -4.97 -4.85
CA CYS A 49 -7.59 -5.45 -4.48
C CYS A 49 -7.87 -6.79 -5.16
N LYS A 50 -8.36 -7.75 -4.37
CA LYS A 50 -8.75 -9.07 -4.84
C LYS A 50 -10.19 -9.02 -5.30
N SER A 51 -10.42 -9.41 -6.55
CA SER A 51 -11.77 -9.75 -7.02
C SER A 51 -12.09 -11.19 -6.60
N LYS A 52 -13.38 -11.51 -6.43
CA LYS A 52 -13.85 -12.89 -6.13
C LYS A 52 -13.26 -13.92 -7.11
N ASN A 53 -13.03 -13.51 -8.36
CA ASN A 53 -12.28 -14.27 -9.35
C ASN A 53 -10.78 -13.91 -9.27
N GLN A 54 -10.06 -14.58 -8.36
CA GLN A 54 -8.61 -14.74 -8.08
C GLN A 54 -7.53 -13.79 -8.69
N SER A 55 -7.77 -13.14 -9.83
CA SER A 55 -6.97 -12.07 -10.40
C SER A 55 -6.90 -10.84 -9.48
N SER A 56 -5.68 -10.29 -9.33
CA SER A 56 -5.48 -8.99 -8.68
C SER A 56 -6.00 -7.91 -9.61
N LYS A 57 -6.98 -7.11 -9.17
CA LYS A 57 -7.50 -5.96 -9.91
C LYS A 57 -7.01 -4.67 -9.26
N TYR A 58 -6.68 -3.70 -10.11
CA TYR A 58 -6.37 -2.35 -9.67
C TYR A 58 -7.61 -1.49 -9.79
N ILE A 59 -7.83 -0.67 -8.77
CA ILE A 59 -8.90 0.33 -8.76
C ILE A 59 -8.48 1.47 -9.68
N SER A 60 -9.43 1.97 -10.47
CA SER A 60 -9.26 3.17 -11.27
C SER A 60 -10.54 3.99 -11.14
N GLY A 61 -10.37 5.27 -10.80
CA GLY A 61 -11.48 6.22 -10.73
C GLY A 61 -12.21 6.35 -12.06
N LYS A 62 -11.47 6.42 -13.18
CA LYS A 62 -12.07 6.54 -14.53
C LYS A 62 -12.99 5.38 -14.89
N ARG A 63 -12.68 4.16 -14.43
CA ARG A 63 -13.53 2.99 -14.68
C ARG A 63 -14.75 2.89 -13.77
N ILE A 64 -14.68 3.47 -12.57
CA ILE A 64 -15.72 3.34 -11.54
C ILE A 64 -16.70 4.51 -11.59
N ILE A 65 -16.19 5.73 -11.80
CA ILE A 65 -16.96 6.97 -11.81
C ILE A 65 -17.10 7.39 -13.28
N THR A 66 -18.10 6.82 -13.96
CA THR A 66 -18.43 7.21 -15.32
C THR A 66 -19.32 8.45 -15.33
N SER A 67 -19.33 9.21 -16.43
CA SER A 67 -20.16 10.41 -16.59
C SER A 67 -21.67 10.16 -16.39
N THR A 68 -22.11 8.92 -16.61
CA THR A 68 -23.51 8.49 -16.47
C THR A 68 -23.85 7.92 -15.09
N SER A 69 -22.86 7.78 -14.20
CA SER A 69 -23.05 7.19 -12.88
C SER A 69 -23.55 8.21 -11.86
N GLU A 70 -24.36 7.76 -10.90
CA GLU A 70 -24.75 8.56 -9.73
C GLU A 70 -23.52 9.03 -8.93
N ALA A 71 -22.47 8.21 -8.92
CA ALA A 71 -21.19 8.55 -8.29
C ALA A 71 -20.54 9.82 -8.89
N ALA A 72 -20.75 10.12 -10.17
CA ALA A 72 -20.26 11.36 -10.78
C ALA A 72 -21.06 12.58 -10.30
N ALA A 73 -22.38 12.45 -10.17
CA ALA A 73 -23.23 13.51 -9.62
C ALA A 73 -22.87 13.79 -8.15
N ASP A 74 -22.64 12.73 -7.36
CA ASP A 74 -22.24 12.87 -5.97
C ASP A 74 -20.81 13.41 -5.82
N ALA A 75 -19.88 13.00 -6.68
CA ALA A 75 -18.55 13.59 -6.73
C ALA A 75 -18.61 15.10 -7.02
N CYS A 76 -19.48 15.54 -7.93
CA CYS A 76 -19.69 16.96 -8.22
C CYS A 76 -20.20 17.71 -6.99
N LYS A 77 -21.18 17.15 -6.26
CA LYS A 77 -21.71 17.73 -5.02
C LYS A 77 -20.65 17.80 -3.91
N LEU A 78 -19.87 16.73 -3.73
CA LEU A 78 -18.86 16.63 -2.67
C LEU A 78 -17.63 17.53 -2.93
N MET A 79 -17.16 17.61 -4.18
CA MET A 79 -15.97 18.39 -4.53
C MET A 79 -16.29 19.86 -4.80
N GLY A 80 -17.52 20.16 -5.20
CA GLY A 80 -17.97 21.46 -5.69
C GLY A 80 -17.68 21.67 -7.17
N TYR A 81 -18.56 22.46 -7.82
CA TYR A 81 -18.58 22.68 -9.28
C TYR A 81 -17.22 23.10 -9.86
N ARG A 82 -16.48 24.01 -9.20
CA ARG A 82 -15.19 24.50 -9.71
C ARG A 82 -14.14 23.40 -9.80
N LYS A 83 -14.00 22.58 -8.74
CA LYS A 83 -13.02 21.47 -8.74
C LYS A 83 -13.44 20.38 -9.72
N TYR A 84 -14.73 20.07 -9.78
CA TYR A 84 -15.28 19.10 -10.72
C TYR A 84 -15.06 19.52 -12.18
N TYR A 85 -15.37 20.78 -12.52
CA TYR A 85 -15.16 21.30 -13.87
C TYR A 85 -13.68 21.35 -14.25
N ASN A 86 -12.80 21.75 -13.32
CA ASN A 86 -11.36 21.69 -13.55
C ASN A 86 -10.90 20.25 -13.85
N GLN A 87 -11.45 19.24 -13.16
CA GLN A 87 -11.13 17.84 -13.43
C GLN A 87 -11.56 17.43 -14.85
N MET A 88 -12.77 17.81 -15.27
CA MET A 88 -13.24 17.57 -16.65
C MET A 88 -12.36 18.24 -17.71
N LEU A 89 -11.98 19.51 -17.48
CA LEU A 89 -11.07 20.22 -18.39
C LEU A 89 -9.69 19.53 -18.48
N GLN A 90 -9.17 19.04 -17.36
CA GLN A 90 -7.91 18.29 -17.36
C GLN A 90 -8.03 16.97 -18.14
N ASP A 91 -9.17 16.28 -18.04
CA ASP A 91 -9.43 15.08 -18.83
C ASP A 91 -9.46 15.38 -20.34
N GLU A 92 -10.08 16.48 -20.77
CA GLU A 92 -10.04 16.91 -22.19
C GLU A 92 -8.62 17.26 -22.66
N LEU A 93 -7.83 17.95 -21.83
CA LEU A 93 -6.43 18.27 -22.15
C LEU A 93 -5.57 17.02 -22.27
N GLN A 94 -5.80 16.03 -21.40
CA GLN A 94 -5.12 14.74 -21.47
C GLN A 94 -5.52 13.97 -22.73
N TYR A 95 -6.80 13.99 -23.12
CA TYR A 95 -7.26 13.40 -24.36
C TYR A 95 -6.53 14.00 -25.57
N LYS A 96 -6.44 15.34 -25.65
CA LYS A 96 -5.70 16.02 -26.72
C LYS A 96 -4.22 15.66 -26.76
N LYS A 97 -3.61 15.37 -25.61
CA LYS A 97 -2.18 15.03 -25.51
C LYS A 97 -1.88 13.57 -25.86
N TYR A 98 -2.68 12.63 -25.36
CA TYR A 98 -2.39 11.19 -25.43
C TYR A 98 -3.25 10.44 -26.46
N GLY A 99 -4.40 11.01 -26.84
CA GLY A 99 -5.37 10.46 -27.79
C GLY A 99 -6.23 9.32 -27.23
N ILE A 100 -5.64 8.40 -26.46
CA ILE A 100 -6.31 7.22 -25.92
C ILE A 100 -6.26 7.30 -24.39
N ILE A 101 -7.37 7.70 -23.77
CA ILE A 101 -7.44 7.84 -22.30
C ILE A 101 -8.60 7.06 -21.67
N ASP A 102 -9.55 6.59 -22.47
CA ASP A 102 -10.71 5.80 -22.06
C ASP A 102 -10.73 4.43 -22.77
N GLU A 103 -11.46 3.46 -22.21
CA GLU A 103 -11.77 2.19 -22.86
C GLU A 103 -12.51 2.40 -24.19
N MET A 104 -13.33 3.45 -24.28
CA MET A 104 -14.06 3.80 -25.50
C MET A 104 -13.16 4.23 -26.66
N ASP A 105 -11.94 4.70 -26.38
CA ASP A 105 -10.98 5.13 -27.40
C ASP A 105 -10.18 3.94 -27.99
N VAL A 106 -10.33 2.75 -27.42
CA VAL A 106 -9.54 1.56 -27.78
C VAL A 106 -10.18 0.83 -28.95
N ALA A 107 -9.62 1.02 -30.15
CA ALA A 107 -10.06 0.28 -31.35
C ALA A 107 -9.17 -0.94 -31.66
N THR A 108 -7.89 -0.91 -31.29
CA THR A 108 -6.92 -1.98 -31.60
C THR A 108 -6.20 -2.51 -30.35
N ILE A 109 -5.55 -3.67 -30.48
CA ILE A 109 -4.69 -4.24 -29.42
C ILE A 109 -3.54 -3.26 -29.08
N LYS A 110 -3.00 -2.54 -30.06
CA LYS A 110 -1.95 -1.53 -29.84
C LYS A 110 -2.47 -0.37 -29.00
N ASP A 111 -3.71 0.05 -29.23
CA ASP A 111 -4.37 1.10 -28.45
C ASP A 111 -4.66 0.63 -27.04
N TYR A 112 -5.05 -0.64 -26.88
CA TYR A 112 -5.20 -1.25 -25.56
C TYR A 112 -3.89 -1.23 -24.76
N MET A 113 -2.74 -1.55 -25.38
CA MET A 113 -1.44 -1.46 -24.69
C MET A 113 -1.11 -0.04 -24.25
N LYS A 114 -1.39 0.96 -25.10
CA LYS A 114 -1.19 2.39 -24.77
C LYS A 114 -2.10 2.83 -23.62
N TYR A 115 -3.39 2.47 -23.70
CA TYR A 115 -4.37 2.75 -22.66
C TYR A 115 -3.94 2.16 -21.31
N ILE A 116 -3.51 0.90 -21.28
CA ILE A 116 -3.04 0.26 -20.04
C ILE A 116 -1.81 0.97 -19.46
N SER A 117 -0.83 1.36 -20.29
CA SER A 117 0.34 2.13 -19.83
C SER A 117 -0.07 3.48 -19.26
N TYR A 118 -0.92 4.22 -19.98
CA TYR A 118 -1.46 5.50 -19.53
C TYR A 118 -2.20 5.37 -18.20
N MET A 119 -3.03 4.33 -18.02
CA MET A 119 -3.77 4.11 -16.79
C MET A 119 -2.87 3.75 -15.60
N ASP A 120 -1.79 3.02 -15.84
CA ASP A 120 -0.80 2.70 -14.81
C ASP A 120 0.03 3.93 -14.41
N GLU A 121 0.32 4.81 -15.39
CA GLU A 121 1.08 6.04 -15.18
C GLU A 121 0.28 7.19 -14.58
N THR A 122 -1.02 7.22 -14.87
CA THR A 122 -1.90 8.29 -14.42
C THR A 122 -2.07 8.23 -12.89
N PRO A 123 -1.87 9.37 -12.19
CA PRO A 123 -2.11 9.47 -10.75
C PRO A 123 -3.57 9.13 -10.36
N SER A 124 -3.75 8.68 -9.11
CA SER A 124 -5.07 8.29 -8.58
C SER A 124 -6.07 9.45 -8.53
N TYR A 125 -5.59 10.68 -8.27
CA TYR A 125 -6.44 11.87 -8.25
C TYR A 125 -6.96 12.28 -9.64
N PHE A 126 -6.34 11.79 -10.73
CA PHE A 126 -6.86 11.87 -12.10
C PHE A 126 -7.62 10.60 -12.51
N GLY A 127 -7.96 9.71 -11.57
CA GLY A 127 -8.68 8.47 -11.84
C GLY A 127 -7.85 7.34 -12.43
N GLY A 128 -6.52 7.49 -12.52
CA GLY A 128 -5.59 6.42 -12.88
C GLY A 128 -5.40 5.40 -11.77
N ARG A 129 -4.59 4.38 -12.02
CA ARG A 129 -4.35 3.27 -11.08
C ARG A 129 -3.27 3.59 -10.04
N HIS A 130 -2.43 4.58 -10.31
CA HIS A 130 -1.28 4.94 -9.48
C HIS A 130 -0.46 3.69 -9.09
N ASN A 131 -0.14 2.85 -10.08
CA ASN A 131 0.20 1.44 -9.92
C ASN A 131 1.66 1.18 -9.46
N TYR A 132 2.24 2.10 -8.69
CA TYR A 132 3.66 2.11 -8.37
C TYR A 132 3.97 1.48 -7.00
N TRP A 133 5.19 0.98 -6.86
CA TRP A 133 5.76 0.71 -5.54
C TRP A 133 6.09 2.04 -4.87
N ARG A 134 5.41 2.35 -3.76
CA ARG A 134 5.60 3.61 -3.05
C ARG A 134 6.59 3.42 -1.92
N LYS A 135 7.57 4.32 -1.81
CA LYS A 135 8.53 4.31 -0.70
C LYS A 135 7.79 4.56 0.62
N LEU A 136 8.10 3.74 1.61
CA LEU A 136 7.57 3.89 2.95
C LEU A 136 8.47 4.86 3.73
N SER A 137 7.97 6.08 3.95
CA SER A 137 8.70 7.11 4.71
C SER A 137 8.55 6.87 6.22
N LEU A 138 9.64 7.13 6.96
CA LEU A 138 9.67 7.11 8.43
C LEU A 138 9.10 8.38 9.07
N GLU A 139 8.89 9.45 8.29
CA GLU A 139 8.48 10.77 8.80
C GLU A 139 7.17 10.72 9.58
N ASN A 140 6.23 9.89 9.14
CA ASN A 140 4.89 9.78 9.74
C ASN A 140 4.83 8.75 10.90
N PHE A 141 5.96 8.13 11.24
CA PHE A 141 6.04 7.10 12.28
C PHE A 141 6.66 7.65 13.57
N PRO A 142 5.97 7.52 14.72
CA PRO A 142 6.58 7.83 16.00
C PRO A 142 7.79 6.95 16.27
N ARG A 143 8.90 7.55 16.73
CA ARG A 143 10.13 6.83 17.13
C ARG A 143 9.91 5.82 18.26
N THR A 144 8.79 5.93 18.98
CA THR A 144 8.38 5.00 20.03
C THR A 144 7.84 3.68 19.47
N MET A 145 7.45 3.60 18.20
CA MET A 145 6.97 2.37 17.59
C MET A 145 8.10 1.46 17.15
N MET A 146 7.96 0.16 17.36
CA MET A 146 8.96 -0.81 16.88
C MET A 146 9.04 -0.91 15.36
N VAL A 147 7.97 -0.58 14.65
CA VAL A 147 8.00 -0.42 13.18
C VAL A 147 9.09 0.56 12.79
N TYR A 148 9.20 1.68 13.52
CA TYR A 148 10.21 2.69 13.28
C TYR A 148 11.61 2.10 13.46
N ASP A 149 11.86 1.44 14.59
CA ASP A 149 13.16 0.81 14.88
C ASP A 149 13.57 -0.21 13.80
N ILE A 150 12.63 -1.05 13.33
CA ILE A 150 12.88 -2.04 12.27
C ILE A 150 13.16 -1.38 10.93
N MET A 151 12.41 -0.34 10.57
CA MET A 151 12.57 0.37 9.30
C MET A 151 13.83 1.22 9.30
N ASP A 152 14.16 1.87 10.42
CA ASP A 152 15.39 2.63 10.61
C ASP A 152 16.61 1.70 10.54
N TYR A 153 16.54 0.52 11.16
CA TYR A 153 17.58 -0.50 11.00
C TYR A 153 17.75 -0.93 9.54
N ALA A 154 16.66 -1.19 8.81
CA ALA A 154 16.72 -1.58 7.41
C ALA A 154 17.35 -0.48 6.53
N GLN A 155 17.07 0.80 6.83
CA GLN A 155 17.53 1.96 6.04
C GLN A 155 18.88 2.52 6.46
N SER A 156 19.34 2.30 7.69
CA SER A 156 20.57 2.88 8.22
C SER A 156 21.62 1.84 8.62
N GLY A 157 21.23 0.57 8.74
CA GLY A 157 22.04 -0.50 9.32
C GLY A 157 22.24 -0.38 10.84
N LYS A 158 21.68 0.64 11.51
CA LYS A 158 21.91 0.90 12.93
C LYS A 158 20.88 0.19 13.79
N LEU A 159 21.35 -0.68 14.68
CA LEU A 159 20.48 -1.44 15.57
C LEU A 159 20.13 -0.64 16.82
N SER A 160 18.85 -0.29 17.00
CA SER A 160 18.41 0.42 18.21
C SER A 160 18.46 -0.49 19.45
N PRO A 161 18.69 0.04 20.67
CA PRO A 161 18.75 -0.76 21.89
C PRO A 161 17.47 -1.58 22.14
N ARG A 162 16.32 -0.99 21.82
CA ARG A 162 15.00 -1.64 21.95
C ARG A 162 14.86 -2.81 20.97
N LEU A 163 15.30 -2.61 19.73
CA LEU A 163 15.29 -3.66 18.73
C LEU A 163 16.25 -4.77 19.10
N ARG A 164 17.46 -4.45 19.59
CA ARG A 164 18.46 -5.45 20.02
C ARG A 164 17.92 -6.45 21.03
N VAL A 165 17.15 -5.99 22.02
CA VAL A 165 16.55 -6.86 23.05
C VAL A 165 15.49 -7.78 22.46
N LYS A 166 14.70 -7.30 21.48
CA LYS A 166 13.56 -8.04 20.93
C LYS A 166 13.89 -8.84 19.68
N LEU A 167 15.00 -8.52 19.02
CA LEU A 167 15.45 -9.16 17.79
C LEU A 167 15.52 -10.68 17.93
N PRO A 168 16.12 -11.27 19.00
CA PRO A 168 16.17 -12.72 19.14
C PRO A 168 14.78 -13.37 19.06
N LEU A 169 13.78 -12.77 19.73
CA LEU A 169 12.40 -13.27 19.72
C LEU A 169 11.74 -13.13 18.34
N LEU A 170 11.97 -12.02 17.64
CA LEU A 170 11.41 -11.74 16.31
C LEU A 170 11.99 -12.64 15.21
N LEU A 171 13.19 -13.20 15.41
CA LEU A 171 13.89 -14.07 14.44
C LEU A 171 13.58 -15.56 14.60
N LEU A 172 12.99 -15.95 15.72
CA LEU A 172 12.62 -17.34 15.92
C LEU A 172 11.49 -17.73 14.96
N ARG A 173 11.57 -18.94 14.39
CA ARG A 173 10.41 -19.52 13.73
C ARG A 173 9.40 -19.93 14.82
N PRO A 174 8.15 -19.43 14.79
CA PRO A 174 7.16 -19.81 15.79
C PRO A 174 6.84 -21.30 15.66
N GLN A 175 7.16 -22.08 16.70
CA GLN A 175 6.82 -23.51 16.77
C GLN A 175 5.47 -23.75 17.42
N ASN A 176 5.07 -22.88 18.35
CA ASN A 176 3.85 -22.99 19.14
C ASN A 176 3.00 -21.70 19.03
N GLU A 177 1.70 -21.81 19.31
CA GLU A 177 0.77 -20.67 19.26
C GLU A 177 1.14 -19.59 20.29
N GLU A 178 1.67 -19.97 21.45
CA GLU A 178 2.16 -19.04 22.48
C GLU A 178 3.37 -18.23 22.02
N MET A 179 4.32 -18.87 21.31
CA MET A 179 5.46 -18.17 20.70
C MET A 179 5.00 -17.21 19.60
N TYR A 180 4.03 -17.63 18.78
CA TYR A 180 3.42 -16.77 17.79
C TYR A 180 2.75 -15.56 18.45
N ARG A 181 1.97 -15.77 19.52
CA ARG A 181 1.36 -14.69 20.31
C ARG A 181 2.42 -13.78 20.93
N ALA A 182 3.50 -14.34 21.50
CA ALA A 182 4.61 -13.58 22.07
C ALA A 182 5.33 -12.73 21.01
N GLN A 183 5.50 -13.24 19.79
CA GLN A 183 6.08 -12.50 18.66
C GLN A 183 5.18 -11.38 18.18
N VAL A 184 3.86 -11.60 18.12
CA VAL A 184 2.91 -10.55 17.76
C VAL A 184 2.78 -9.53 18.92
N LEU A 185 2.92 -9.95 20.19
CA LEU A 185 3.03 -9.09 21.40
C LEU A 185 4.30 -8.26 21.45
N ALA A 186 5.40 -8.84 20.98
CA ALA A 186 6.66 -8.14 20.80
C ALA A 186 6.60 -7.22 19.58
N SER A 187 5.83 -7.55 18.55
CA SER A 187 5.55 -6.70 17.39
C SER A 187 4.83 -5.41 17.82
N PRO A 188 4.86 -4.35 16.98
CA PRO A 188 4.47 -3.01 17.41
C PRO A 188 3.01 -2.96 17.86
N LYS A 189 2.80 -2.76 19.16
CA LYS A 189 1.50 -2.42 19.72
C LYS A 189 1.14 -0.99 19.30
N THR A 190 -0.03 -0.81 18.71
CA THR A 190 -0.73 0.48 18.72
C THR A 190 -1.40 0.67 20.08
N ALA A 191 -1.71 1.92 20.41
CA ALA A 191 -2.19 2.34 21.74
C ALA A 191 -3.50 1.69 22.21
N ASN A 192 -4.23 0.97 21.35
CA ASN A 192 -5.51 0.35 21.68
C ASN A 192 -5.44 -1.16 21.44
N GLY A 193 -5.18 -1.91 22.51
CA GLY A 193 -4.99 -3.36 22.46
C GLY A 193 -6.24 -4.13 22.01
N SER A 194 -6.11 -4.91 20.92
CA SER A 194 -6.97 -6.06 20.61
C SER A 194 -6.28 -6.95 19.56
N TRP A 195 -6.44 -8.27 19.71
CA TRP A 195 -5.71 -9.31 18.97
C TRP A 195 -6.65 -10.01 17.98
N ALA A 196 -6.35 -9.95 16.67
CA ALA A 196 -6.62 -11.03 15.73
C ALA A 196 -5.98 -10.76 14.36
N CYS A 197 -5.13 -11.71 13.97
CA CYS A 197 -4.86 -12.25 12.63
C CYS A 197 -4.57 -11.32 11.44
N GLN A 198 -3.34 -11.37 10.91
CA GLN A 198 -2.99 -12.31 9.82
C GLN A 198 -1.55 -12.06 9.34
N LYS A 199 -0.74 -13.12 9.42
CA LYS A 199 0.39 -13.44 8.52
C LYS A 199 1.09 -12.21 7.92
N VAL A 200 1.79 -11.44 8.75
CA VAL A 200 3.09 -10.96 8.28
C VAL A 200 3.88 -12.24 8.07
N ASP A 201 4.17 -12.59 6.82
CA ASP A 201 5.04 -13.73 6.50
C ASP A 201 6.29 -13.57 7.38
N VAL A 202 6.38 -14.34 8.47
CA VAL A 202 7.56 -14.37 9.34
C VAL A 202 8.76 -14.80 8.50
N LYS A 203 8.53 -15.59 7.44
CA LYS A 203 9.50 -15.89 6.36
C LYS A 203 10.13 -14.64 5.71
N ARG A 204 9.44 -13.51 5.72
CA ARG A 204 9.91 -12.25 5.13
C ARG A 204 10.71 -11.40 6.12
N LEU A 205 10.42 -11.49 7.42
CA LEU A 205 11.28 -10.96 8.49
C LEU A 205 12.53 -11.84 8.70
N GLU A 206 12.40 -13.16 8.54
CA GLU A 206 13.53 -14.08 8.38
C GLU A 206 14.40 -13.65 7.19
N SER A 207 13.82 -13.32 6.03
CA SER A 207 14.61 -12.77 4.90
C SER A 207 15.24 -11.41 5.19
N ILE A 208 14.63 -10.56 6.03
CA ILE A 208 15.21 -9.27 6.48
C ILE A 208 16.47 -9.52 7.28
N CYS A 209 16.42 -10.48 8.20
CA CYS A 209 17.50 -10.66 9.14
C CYS A 209 18.52 -11.71 8.72
N SER A 210 18.17 -12.65 7.82
CA SER A 210 19.14 -13.53 7.15
C SER A 210 19.94 -12.81 6.07
N LYS A 211 19.42 -11.75 5.44
CA LYS A 211 20.20 -10.91 4.50
C LYS A 211 21.09 -9.89 5.20
N VAL A 212 20.72 -9.45 6.40
CA VAL A 212 21.53 -8.51 7.20
C VAL A 212 22.46 -9.27 8.17
N GLY A 213 22.13 -10.51 8.52
CA GLY A 213 22.95 -11.44 9.29
C GLY A 213 24.03 -12.12 8.45
N GLY A 214 24.68 -11.39 7.54
CA GLY A 214 26.02 -11.77 7.11
C GLY A 214 26.86 -11.91 8.38
N LYS A 215 27.35 -13.13 8.62
CA LYS A 215 28.33 -13.40 9.68
C LYS A 215 29.47 -12.37 9.57
N PRO A 216 30.12 -12.01 10.70
CA PRO A 216 31.33 -11.18 10.63
C PRO A 216 32.34 -11.71 9.61
#